data_AF-A0A1G3E4W4-F1
#
_entry.id   AF-A0A1G3E4W4-F1
#
_cell.length_a   1.000
_cell.length_b   1.000
_cell.length_c   1.000
_cell.angle_alpha   90.00
_cell.angle_beta   90.00
_cell.angle_gamma   90.00
#
_symmetry.space_group_name_H-M   'P 1'
#
loop_
_entity.id
_entity.type
_entity.pdbx_description
1 polymer ?
#
loop_
_entity_poly.entity_id
_entity_poly.type
_entity_poly.pdbx_seq_one_letter_code
_entity_poly.pdbx_strand_id
1 'polypeptide(L)'
;MSLVIFNPQKRRSELVRDYFFVGCIQLLALAYGMHSTYIARPVYKVFVVDRFEIVSALELDEEDILAATDKAYRNLPIFGLREVCIEMPVDTQERNDILFSAVGGKDVQLMPKYYRQCNAGEIEGKAKAGSALIAGLKAKGRYETVVGEFPVDNNFTWLPVKSRFGVWVEIYPGGRQAEARSVNVNPFVD
;
A
#
# COMPACT_ATOMS: atom_id res chain seq x y z
N MET A 1 -32.65 8.97 -15.90
CA MET A 1 -33.46 8.52 -17.06
C MET A 1 -34.53 7.53 -16.58
N SER A 2 -35.63 8.02 -16.01
CA SER A 2 -36.67 7.18 -15.35
C SER A 2 -38.07 7.73 -15.66
N LEU A 3 -38.43 7.87 -16.93
CA LEU A 3 -39.75 8.42 -17.30
C LEU A 3 -40.39 7.78 -18.52
N VAL A 4 -39.93 6.61 -18.98
CA VAL A 4 -40.37 6.00 -20.26
C VAL A 4 -40.94 4.58 -20.12
N ILE A 5 -41.24 4.08 -18.91
CA ILE A 5 -41.88 2.75 -18.75
C ILE A 5 -42.98 2.77 -17.68
N PHE A 6 -43.84 3.79 -17.67
CA PHE A 6 -45.12 3.70 -16.95
C PHE A 6 -46.19 3.26 -17.95
N ASN A 7 -46.33 1.94 -18.15
CA ASN A 7 -47.48 1.37 -18.86
C ASN A 7 -48.50 0.87 -17.82
N PRO A 8 -49.61 1.59 -17.59
CA PRO A 8 -50.61 1.25 -16.56
C PRO A 8 -51.41 -0.02 -16.83
N GLN A 9 -51.21 -0.70 -17.97
CA GLN A 9 -51.92 -1.94 -18.33
C GLN A 9 -51.24 -3.24 -17.88
N LYS A 10 -50.03 -3.19 -17.28
CA LYS A 10 -49.32 -4.40 -16.82
C LYS A 10 -49.74 -4.81 -15.40
N ARG A 11 -50.01 -6.11 -15.20
CA ARG A 11 -50.32 -6.68 -13.87
C ARG A 11 -49.21 -6.30 -12.88
N ARG A 12 -49.60 -5.71 -11.73
CA ARG A 12 -48.68 -5.28 -10.66
C ARG A 12 -47.71 -6.39 -10.22
N SER A 13 -48.10 -7.66 -10.36
CA SER A 13 -47.25 -8.82 -10.08
C SER A 13 -46.02 -8.93 -10.98
N GLU A 14 -46.09 -8.53 -12.25
CA GLU A 14 -44.94 -8.57 -13.16
C GLU A 14 -43.94 -7.45 -12.86
N LEU A 15 -44.43 -6.25 -12.54
CA LEU A 15 -43.59 -5.13 -12.14
C LEU A 15 -42.84 -5.44 -10.84
N VAL A 16 -43.51 -6.01 -9.84
CA VAL A 16 -42.87 -6.43 -8.57
C VAL A 16 -41.79 -7.48 -8.80
N ARG A 17 -42.02 -8.44 -9.71
CA ARG A 17 -41.04 -9.47 -10.04
C ARG A 17 -39.81 -8.88 -10.73
N ASP A 18 -39.99 -7.97 -11.68
CA ASP A 18 -38.87 -7.32 -12.38
C ASP A 18 -38.03 -6.48 -11.41
N TYR A 19 -38.67 -5.69 -10.52
CA TYR A 19 -37.96 -4.94 -9.48
C TYR A 19 -37.23 -5.83 -8.47
N PHE A 20 -37.80 -6.99 -8.13
CA PHE A 20 -37.13 -7.96 -7.26
C PHE A 20 -35.85 -8.50 -7.90
N PHE A 21 -35.89 -8.90 -9.18
CA PHE A 21 -34.70 -9.37 -9.88
C PHE A 21 -33.62 -8.28 -10.00
N VAL A 22 -34.01 -7.05 -10.33
CA VAL A 22 -33.09 -5.90 -10.35
C VAL A 22 -32.49 -5.67 -8.97
N GLY A 23 -33.30 -5.71 -7.91
CA GLY A 23 -32.84 -5.59 -6.53
C GLY A 23 -31.84 -6.68 -6.15
N CYS A 24 -32.12 -7.94 -6.48
CA CYS A 24 -31.20 -9.06 -6.23
C CYS A 24 -29.86 -8.88 -6.95
N ILE A 25 -29.88 -8.50 -8.23
CA ILE A 25 -28.65 -8.26 -8.99
C ILE A 25 -27.85 -7.09 -8.38
N GLN A 26 -28.54 -6.02 -7.96
CA GLN A 26 -27.90 -4.88 -7.30
C GLN A 26 -27.29 -5.27 -5.95
N LEU A 27 -27.96 -6.10 -5.15
CA LEU A 27 -27.42 -6.62 -3.88
C LEU A 27 -26.20 -7.52 -4.10
N LEU A 28 -26.22 -8.37 -5.13
CA LEU A 28 -25.06 -9.18 -5.49
C LEU A 28 -23.87 -8.33 -5.94
N ALA A 29 -24.14 -7.31 -6.77
CA ALA A 29 -23.11 -6.36 -7.19
C ALA A 29 -22.53 -5.58 -6.00
N LEU A 30 -23.38 -5.17 -5.05
CA LEU A 30 -22.95 -4.50 -3.83
C LEU A 30 -22.11 -5.41 -2.94
N ALA A 31 -22.55 -6.65 -2.72
CA ALA A 31 -21.81 -7.63 -1.92
C ALA A 31 -20.43 -7.92 -2.53
N TYR A 32 -20.36 -8.06 -3.86
CA TYR A 32 -19.10 -8.23 -4.58
C TYR A 32 -18.19 -7.01 -4.44
N GLY A 33 -18.72 -5.79 -4.60
CA GLY A 33 -17.96 -4.55 -4.40
C GLY A 33 -17.41 -4.43 -2.97
N MET A 34 -18.22 -4.77 -1.96
CA MET A 34 -17.81 -4.77 -0.56
C MET A 34 -16.71 -5.81 -0.30
N HIS A 35 -16.84 -7.03 -0.82
CA HIS A 35 -15.83 -8.07 -0.70
C HIS A 35 -14.51 -7.68 -1.41
N SER A 36 -14.59 -7.15 -2.63
CA SER A 36 -13.43 -6.68 -3.38
C SER A 36 -12.68 -5.57 -2.63
N THR A 37 -13.39 -4.63 -2.04
CA THR A 37 -12.79 -3.57 -1.21
C THR A 37 -12.16 -4.14 0.06
N TYR A 38 -12.80 -5.13 0.68
CA TYR A 38 -12.31 -5.77 1.89
C TYR A 38 -10.96 -6.49 1.68
N ILE A 39 -10.79 -7.21 0.58
CA ILE A 39 -9.52 -7.90 0.26
C ILE A 39 -8.45 -6.93 -0.28
N ALA A 40 -8.85 -5.90 -1.03
CA ALA A 40 -7.93 -4.93 -1.62
C ALA A 40 -7.35 -3.92 -0.61
N ARG A 41 -7.82 -3.92 0.64
CA ARG A 41 -7.44 -2.94 1.65
C ARG A 41 -5.95 -3.04 2.00
N PRO A 42 -5.24 -1.91 2.14
CA PRO A 42 -3.88 -1.90 2.67
C PRO A 42 -3.92 -2.22 4.17
N VAL A 43 -3.09 -3.17 4.60
CA VAL A 43 -3.05 -3.65 5.99
C VAL A 43 -1.74 -3.31 6.68
N TYR A 44 -0.63 -3.32 5.95
CA TYR A 44 0.69 -3.05 6.49
C TYR A 44 1.45 -2.01 5.67
N LYS A 45 2.15 -1.12 6.39
CA LYS A 45 3.23 -0.29 5.86
C LYS A 45 4.52 -0.89 6.37
N VAL A 46 5.21 -1.61 5.49
CA VAL A 46 6.37 -2.44 5.84
C VAL A 46 7.64 -1.70 5.50
N PHE A 47 8.50 -1.44 6.48
CA PHE A 47 9.82 -0.86 6.24
C PHE A 47 10.84 -1.95 5.91
N VAL A 48 11.35 -1.92 4.68
CA VAL A 48 12.30 -2.87 4.11
C VAL A 48 13.65 -2.17 3.92
N VAL A 49 14.49 -2.16 4.97
CA VAL A 49 15.87 -1.63 5.01
C VAL A 49 16.06 -0.15 4.63
N ASP A 50 15.62 0.27 3.44
CA ASP A 50 15.78 1.59 2.85
C ASP A 50 14.50 2.17 2.21
N ARG A 51 13.37 1.47 2.31
CA ARG A 51 12.10 1.85 1.69
C ARG A 51 10.88 1.36 2.45
N PHE A 52 9.75 2.01 2.22
CA PHE A 52 8.46 1.49 2.65
C PHE A 52 7.77 0.73 1.53
N GLU A 53 7.14 -0.39 1.86
CA GLU A 53 6.29 -1.16 0.98
C GLU A 53 4.90 -1.28 1.60
N ILE A 54 3.86 -0.88 0.86
CA ILE A 54 2.47 -1.01 1.30
C ILE A 54 1.93 -2.34 0.80
N VAL A 55 1.52 -3.17 1.75
CA VAL A 55 1.01 -4.51 1.52
C VAL A 55 -0.49 -4.55 1.80
N SER A 56 -1.26 -5.08 0.85
CA SER A 56 -2.69 -5.31 0.99
C SER A 56 -3.01 -6.72 1.50
N ALA A 57 -4.20 -6.90 2.05
CA ALA A 57 -4.63 -8.20 2.58
C ALA A 57 -4.63 -9.29 1.48
N LEU A 58 -4.94 -8.91 0.24
CA LEU A 58 -4.93 -9.81 -0.91
C LEU A 58 -3.53 -10.32 -1.30
N GLU A 59 -2.47 -9.61 -0.92
CA GLU A 59 -1.09 -9.98 -1.27
C GLU A 59 -0.44 -10.94 -0.26
N LEU A 60 -1.11 -11.22 0.86
CA LEU A 60 -0.61 -12.10 1.91
C LEU A 60 -1.35 -13.43 1.86
N ASP A 61 -0.59 -14.51 1.70
CA ASP A 61 -1.17 -15.86 1.76
C ASP A 61 -1.45 -16.25 3.23
N GLU A 62 -2.48 -17.07 3.44
CA GLU A 62 -2.82 -17.58 4.78
C GLU A 62 -1.64 -18.32 5.42
N GLU A 63 -0.85 -19.05 4.62
CA GLU A 63 0.34 -19.77 5.06
C GLU A 63 1.41 -18.82 5.64
N ASP A 64 1.66 -17.67 4.99
CA ASP A 64 2.68 -16.72 5.47
C ASP A 64 2.23 -15.98 6.73
N ILE A 65 0.92 -15.69 6.82
CA ILE A 65 0.32 -15.07 8.01
C ILE A 65 0.48 -16.02 9.20
N LEU A 66 0.21 -17.31 9.01
CA LEU A 66 0.39 -18.33 10.05
C LEU A 66 1.88 -18.54 10.41
N ALA A 67 2.78 -18.37 9.44
CA ALA A 67 4.23 -18.43 9.64
C ALA A 67 4.80 -17.21 10.40
N ALA A 68 3.98 -16.21 10.75
CA ALA A 68 4.44 -15.06 11.52
C ALA A 68 5.04 -15.48 12.88
N THR A 69 6.25 -14.96 13.17
CA THR A 69 6.97 -15.25 14.41
C THR A 69 6.21 -14.70 15.61
N ASP A 70 5.74 -13.45 15.53
CA ASP A 70 4.90 -12.82 16.54
C ASP A 70 3.40 -13.09 16.26
N LYS A 71 2.69 -13.51 17.31
CA LYS A 71 1.23 -13.72 17.29
C LYS A 71 0.47 -12.44 16.92
N ALA A 72 1.03 -11.26 17.17
CA ALA A 72 0.43 -9.98 16.80
C ALA A 72 0.29 -9.78 15.28
N TYR A 73 1.05 -10.51 14.48
CA TYR A 73 1.02 -10.47 13.00
C TYR A 73 0.39 -11.70 12.36
N ARG A 74 -0.04 -12.70 13.16
CA ARG A 74 -0.82 -13.86 12.68
C ARG A 74 -2.28 -13.54 12.38
N ASN A 75 -2.71 -12.33 12.71
CA ASN A 75 -4.03 -11.84 12.37
C ASN A 75 -3.89 -10.49 11.66
N LEU A 76 -4.55 -10.37 10.51
CA LEU A 76 -4.57 -9.13 9.75
C LEU A 76 -5.36 -8.06 10.51
N PRO A 77 -4.88 -6.81 10.56
CA PRO A 77 -5.67 -5.71 11.10
C PRO A 77 -6.96 -5.55 10.30
N ILE A 78 -8.08 -5.50 11.02
CA ILE A 78 -9.40 -5.30 10.41
C ILE A 78 -9.59 -3.81 10.04
N PHE A 79 -8.99 -2.92 10.83
CA PHE A 79 -9.07 -1.48 10.65
C PHE A 79 -7.68 -0.85 10.77
N GLY A 80 -7.41 0.10 9.87
CA GLY A 80 -6.19 0.89 9.88
C GLY A 80 -4.99 0.20 9.26
N LEU A 81 -4.02 1.03 8.89
CA LEU A 81 -2.72 0.64 8.36
C LEU A 81 -1.76 0.49 9.55
N ARG A 82 -1.15 -0.68 9.73
CA ARG A 82 -0.14 -0.89 10.77
C ARG A 82 1.27 -0.74 10.19
N GLU A 83 2.08 0.12 10.79
CA GLU A 83 3.50 0.22 10.44
C GLU A 83 4.29 -0.90 11.11
N VAL A 84 5.12 -1.58 10.33
CA VAL A 84 5.96 -2.70 10.78
C VAL A 84 7.32 -2.61 10.10
N CYS A 85 8.35 -3.14 10.75
CA CYS A 85 9.70 -3.23 10.21
C CYS A 85 10.07 -4.69 9.97
N ILE A 86 10.93 -4.92 8.98
CA ILE A 86 11.47 -6.25 8.70
C ILE A 86 12.78 -6.45 9.44
N GLU A 87 12.89 -7.59 10.12
CA GLU A 87 14.18 -8.12 10.57
C GLU A 87 14.74 -9.05 9.51
N MET A 88 15.79 -8.60 8.80
CA MET A 88 16.45 -9.47 7.85
C MET A 88 17.16 -10.61 8.58
N PRO A 89 17.05 -11.86 8.10
CA PRO A 89 17.73 -12.98 8.73
C PRO A 89 19.24 -12.77 8.70
N VAL A 90 19.91 -13.26 9.75
CA VAL A 90 21.38 -13.21 9.86
C VAL A 90 22.01 -14.32 8.99
N ASP A 91 21.29 -15.43 8.83
CA ASP A 91 21.75 -16.56 8.05
C ASP A 91 21.77 -16.26 6.55
N THR A 92 22.85 -16.70 5.88
CA THR A 92 23.07 -16.42 4.46
C THR A 92 22.19 -17.29 3.58
N GLN A 93 21.84 -18.50 4.02
CA GLN A 93 20.96 -19.39 3.25
C GLN A 93 19.54 -18.81 3.22
N GLU A 94 19.00 -18.39 4.37
CA GLU A 94 17.68 -17.74 4.40
C GLU A 94 17.63 -16.46 3.56
N ARG A 95 18.71 -15.67 3.54
CA ARG A 95 18.80 -14.48 2.66
C ARG A 95 18.73 -14.84 1.19
N ASN A 96 19.45 -15.89 0.78
CA ASN A 96 19.42 -16.35 -0.60
C ASN A 96 18.02 -16.87 -0.98
N ASP A 97 17.36 -17.59 -0.07
CA ASP A 97 16.00 -18.10 -0.30
C ASP A 97 15.01 -16.94 -0.48
N ILE A 98 15.12 -15.87 0.31
CA ILE A 98 14.35 -14.63 0.09
C ILE A 98 14.62 -14.05 -1.30
N LEU A 99 15.89 -13.94 -1.71
CA LEU A 99 16.26 -13.38 -3.02
C LEU A 99 15.69 -14.22 -4.17
N PHE A 100 15.77 -15.55 -4.07
CA PHE A 100 15.17 -16.46 -5.07
C PHE A 100 13.65 -16.34 -5.10
N SER A 101 13.01 -16.24 -3.93
CA SER A 101 11.56 -16.01 -3.83
C SER A 101 11.16 -14.67 -4.45
N ALA A 102 11.96 -13.62 -4.27
CA ALA A 102 11.71 -12.30 -4.85
C ALA A 102 11.76 -12.32 -6.38
N VAL A 103 12.65 -13.13 -6.98
CA VAL A 103 12.67 -13.37 -8.44
C VAL A 103 11.38 -14.06 -8.90
N GLY A 104 10.82 -14.95 -8.07
CA GLY A 104 9.51 -15.55 -8.27
C GLY A 104 8.31 -14.63 -8.02
N GLY A 105 8.54 -13.37 -7.64
CA GLY A 105 7.51 -12.36 -7.39
C GLY A 105 7.05 -12.26 -5.93
N LYS A 106 7.61 -13.05 -5.00
CA LYS A 106 7.29 -13.01 -3.58
C LYS A 106 8.50 -12.54 -2.77
N ASP A 107 8.51 -11.26 -2.47
CA ASP A 107 9.61 -10.60 -1.78
C ASP A 107 9.34 -10.51 -0.27
N VAL A 108 10.34 -10.11 0.52
CA VAL A 108 10.36 -10.22 1.99
C VAL A 108 9.23 -9.47 2.70
N GLN A 109 8.70 -8.41 2.08
CA GLN A 109 7.54 -7.66 2.55
C GLN A 109 6.25 -8.47 2.56
N LEU A 110 6.18 -9.59 1.82
CA LEU A 110 5.03 -10.50 1.85
C LEU A 110 5.22 -11.65 2.85
N MET A 111 6.25 -11.58 3.70
CA MET A 111 6.61 -12.64 4.63
C MET A 111 6.49 -12.15 6.09
N PRO A 112 5.29 -12.24 6.71
CA PRO A 112 5.07 -11.86 8.11
C PRO A 112 5.98 -12.56 9.13
N LYS A 113 6.65 -13.67 8.76
CA LYS A 113 7.69 -14.32 9.60
C LYS A 113 8.76 -13.32 10.08
N TYR A 114 9.09 -12.31 9.26
CA TYR A 114 10.12 -11.33 9.55
C TYR A 114 9.59 -10.00 10.11
N TYR A 115 8.27 -9.90 10.35
CA TYR A 115 7.69 -8.67 10.88
C TYR A 115 8.04 -8.49 12.35
N ARG A 116 8.44 -7.26 12.67
CA ARG A 116 8.64 -6.80 14.04
C ARG A 116 8.22 -5.35 14.19
N GLN A 117 8.18 -4.89 15.43
CA GLN A 117 8.05 -3.47 15.72
C GLN A 117 9.31 -2.72 15.27
N CYS A 118 9.10 -1.52 14.75
CA CYS A 118 10.19 -0.63 14.37
C CYS A 118 10.91 -0.09 15.60
N ASN A 119 12.25 -0.07 15.54
CA ASN A 119 13.04 0.52 16.61
C ASN A 119 13.01 2.05 16.50
N ALA A 120 13.13 2.75 17.63
CA ALA A 120 13.16 4.21 17.65
C ALA A 120 14.34 4.74 16.80
N GLY A 121 14.05 5.62 15.85
CA GLY A 121 15.07 6.25 14.98
C GLY A 121 15.62 5.35 13.86
N GLU A 122 15.16 4.10 13.73
CA GLU A 122 15.64 3.18 12.68
C GLU A 122 15.33 3.71 11.27
N ILE A 123 14.11 4.19 11.08
CA ILE A 123 13.63 4.72 9.80
C ILE A 123 14.35 6.04 9.49
N GLU A 124 14.50 6.92 10.49
CA GLU A 124 15.18 8.21 10.34
C GLU A 124 16.67 8.02 10.00
N GLY A 125 17.33 7.05 10.61
CA GLY A 125 18.74 6.71 10.32
C GLY A 125 18.97 6.11 8.93
N LYS A 126 17.91 5.66 8.25
CA LYS A 126 17.95 5.13 6.87
C LYS A 126 17.36 6.08 5.84
N ALA A 127 16.78 7.19 6.28
CA ALA A 127 16.21 8.19 5.40
C ALA A 127 17.32 8.85 4.56
N LYS A 128 17.07 8.98 3.26
CA LYS A 128 18.05 9.53 2.30
C LYS A 128 18.00 11.05 2.33
N ALA A 129 19.12 11.71 2.08
CA ALA A 129 19.16 13.18 2.02
C ALA A 129 18.32 13.71 0.86
N GLY A 130 17.52 14.75 1.11
CA GLY A 130 16.67 15.41 0.11
C GLY A 130 17.45 15.96 -1.09
N SER A 131 18.70 16.35 -0.88
CA SER A 131 19.61 16.79 -1.95
C SER A 131 19.81 15.71 -3.03
N ALA A 132 19.88 14.43 -2.66
CA ALA A 132 20.03 13.33 -3.61
C ALA A 132 18.77 13.14 -4.48
N LEU A 133 17.58 13.33 -3.91
CA LEU A 133 16.31 13.29 -4.65
C LEU A 133 16.23 14.45 -5.64
N ILE A 134 16.52 15.67 -5.18
CA ILE A 134 16.51 16.87 -6.02
C ILE A 134 17.49 16.71 -7.18
N ALA A 135 18.69 16.20 -6.93
CA ALA A 135 19.68 15.94 -7.98
C ALA A 135 19.15 14.93 -9.02
N GLY A 136 18.53 13.83 -8.57
CA GLY A 136 17.91 12.85 -9.46
C GLY A 136 16.78 13.43 -10.30
N LEU A 137 15.89 14.21 -9.68
CA LEU A 137 14.77 14.86 -10.38
C LEU A 137 15.22 15.94 -11.36
N LYS A 138 16.31 16.67 -11.05
CA LYS A 138 16.93 17.64 -11.97
C LYS A 138 17.57 16.95 -13.17
N ALA A 139 18.29 15.85 -12.95
CA ALA A 139 18.89 15.06 -14.03
C ALA A 139 17.84 14.54 -15.02
N LYS A 140 16.63 14.24 -14.54
CA LYS A 140 15.48 13.82 -15.35
C LYS A 140 14.59 14.97 -15.85
N GLY A 141 14.94 16.23 -15.59
CA GLY A 141 14.16 17.40 -16.03
C GLY A 141 12.78 17.56 -15.38
N ARG A 142 12.50 16.85 -14.29
CA ARG A 142 11.20 16.85 -13.61
C ARG A 142 11.11 17.84 -12.46
N TYR A 143 12.25 18.27 -11.91
CA TYR A 143 12.29 19.11 -10.72
C TYR A 143 11.38 20.35 -10.79
N GLU A 144 11.39 21.08 -11.91
CA GLU A 144 10.57 22.29 -12.10
C GLU A 144 9.07 22.03 -12.02
N THR A 145 8.61 20.80 -12.34
CA THR A 145 7.19 20.44 -12.27
C THR A 145 6.70 20.19 -10.84
N VAL A 146 7.61 19.82 -9.93
CA VAL A 146 7.29 19.32 -8.59
C VAL A 146 7.95 20.13 -7.46
N VAL A 147 8.75 21.15 -7.78
CA VAL A 147 9.47 21.99 -6.82
C VAL A 147 8.55 22.60 -5.74
N GLY A 148 7.30 22.92 -6.10
CA GLY A 148 6.31 23.46 -5.17
C GLY A 148 5.79 22.46 -4.12
N GLU A 149 6.04 21.17 -4.31
CA GLU A 149 5.66 20.12 -3.35
C GLU A 149 6.75 19.85 -2.30
N PHE A 150 7.97 20.37 -2.50
CA PHE A 150 9.10 20.19 -1.58
C PHE A 150 9.21 21.33 -0.55
N PRO A 151 9.75 21.06 0.65
CA PRO A 151 10.08 22.09 1.63
C PRO A 151 11.03 23.15 1.06
N VAL A 152 10.74 24.42 1.32
CA VAL A 152 11.48 25.59 0.78
C VAL A 152 12.95 25.62 1.25
N ASP A 153 13.22 25.09 2.43
CA ASP A 153 14.56 25.04 3.03
C ASP A 153 15.46 23.96 2.43
N ASN A 154 14.92 23.08 1.56
CA ASN A 154 15.60 21.91 0.98
C ASN A 154 16.26 20.99 2.02
N ASN A 155 15.95 21.17 3.31
CA ASN A 155 16.54 20.46 4.42
C ASN A 155 15.55 19.41 4.91
N PHE A 156 15.44 18.35 4.14
CA PHE A 156 14.56 17.23 4.44
C PHE A 156 15.27 15.91 4.17
N THR A 157 14.78 14.86 4.80
CA THR A 157 15.11 13.49 4.41
C THR A 157 13.91 12.87 3.71
N TRP A 158 14.14 11.81 2.94
CA TRP A 158 13.08 11.15 2.20
C TRP A 158 13.26 9.64 2.16
N LEU A 159 12.15 8.94 2.01
CA LEU A 159 12.11 7.50 1.77
C LEU A 159 11.16 7.20 0.61
N PRO A 160 11.53 6.29 -0.30
CA PRO A 160 10.62 5.81 -1.31
C PRO A 160 9.56 4.92 -0.66
N VAL A 161 8.32 5.11 -1.11
CA VAL A 161 7.18 4.26 -0.77
C VAL A 161 6.72 3.56 -2.02
N LYS A 162 6.73 2.23 -1.98
CA LYS A 162 6.28 1.37 -3.06
C LYS A 162 4.97 0.71 -2.67
N SER A 163 4.07 0.58 -3.63
CA SER A 163 2.86 -0.21 -3.53
C SER A 163 2.62 -0.90 -4.87
N ARG A 164 1.73 -1.91 -4.90
CA ARG A 164 1.25 -2.49 -6.14
C ARG A 164 0.65 -1.48 -7.14
N PHE A 165 0.24 -0.30 -6.65
CA PHE A 165 -0.34 0.76 -7.48
C PHE A 165 0.68 1.77 -8.03
N GLY A 166 1.93 1.74 -7.55
CA GLY A 166 2.95 2.70 -7.98
C GLY A 166 3.99 3.01 -6.90
N VAL A 167 4.84 3.98 -7.21
CA VAL A 167 5.92 4.44 -6.32
C VAL A 167 5.79 5.94 -6.14
N TRP A 168 5.88 6.39 -4.89
CA TRP A 168 5.93 7.79 -4.52
C TRP A 168 7.01 8.02 -3.46
N VAL A 169 7.18 9.27 -3.03
CA VAL A 169 8.17 9.64 -2.03
C VAL A 169 7.48 10.17 -0.78
N GLU A 170 7.96 9.74 0.37
CA GLU A 170 7.59 10.32 1.67
C GLU A 170 8.74 11.20 2.17
N ILE A 171 8.44 12.46 2.41
CA ILE A 171 9.38 13.51 2.81
C ILE A 171 9.22 13.76 4.31
N TYR A 172 10.34 13.91 4.99
CA TYR A 172 10.45 14.17 6.43
C TYR A 172 11.18 15.51 6.65
N PRO A 173 10.43 16.63 6.77
CA PRO A 173 10.99 17.94 7.08
C PRO A 173 11.71 17.88 8.44
N GLY A 174 12.98 18.31 8.49
CA GLY A 174 13.77 18.24 9.72
C GLY A 174 13.99 16.82 10.29
N GLY A 175 13.78 15.77 9.49
CA GLY A 175 14.02 14.37 9.85
C GLY A 175 13.00 13.74 10.80
N ARG A 176 11.88 14.42 11.11
CA ARG A 176 10.88 13.92 12.06
C ARG A 176 9.73 13.23 11.32
N GLN A 177 9.40 12.01 11.75
CA GLN A 177 8.26 11.25 11.22
C GLN A 177 6.89 11.93 11.40
N ALA A 178 6.71 12.70 12.47
CA ALA A 178 5.43 13.36 12.76
C ALA A 178 5.02 14.42 11.72
N GLU A 179 5.97 14.92 10.94
CA GLU A 179 5.74 15.93 9.90
C GLU A 179 5.83 15.33 8.47
N ALA A 180 5.77 14.00 8.37
CA ALA A 180 5.88 13.30 7.11
C ALA A 180 4.83 13.77 6.09
N ARG A 181 5.27 14.06 4.87
CA ARG A 181 4.42 14.43 3.73
C ARG A 181 4.67 13.50 2.57
N SER A 182 3.61 12.96 1.99
CA SER A 182 3.69 12.16 0.77
C SER A 182 3.63 13.06 -0.46
N VAL A 183 4.59 12.88 -1.37
CA VAL A 183 4.71 13.58 -2.65
C VAL A 183 4.64 12.54 -3.77
N ASN A 184 3.69 12.71 -4.68
CA ASN A 184 3.41 11.72 -5.73
C ASN A 184 4.39 11.88 -6.90
N VAL A 185 5.64 11.53 -6.64
CA VAL A 185 6.72 11.55 -7.61
C VAL A 185 7.42 10.21 -7.58
N ASN A 186 7.51 9.56 -8.74
CA ASN A 186 8.30 8.35 -8.88
C ASN A 186 9.76 8.76 -9.20
N PRO A 187 10.72 8.55 -8.29
CA PRO A 187 12.09 8.98 -8.50
C PRO A 187 12.90 8.03 -9.40
N PHE A 188 12.36 6.84 -9.70
CA PHE A 188 13.08 5.77 -10.39
C PHE A 188 12.73 5.64 -11.87
N VAL A 189 11.51 6.03 -12.26
CA VAL A 189 11.05 5.98 -13.66
C VAL A 189 11.39 7.28 -14.39
N ASP A 190 11.59 7.23 -15.70
CA ASP A 190 11.86 8.38 -16.57
C ASP A 190 10.58 9.14 -16.93
#